data_AF-L9XL88-F1
#
_entry.id   AF-L9XL88-F1
#
_cell.length_a   1.000
_cell.length_b   1.000
_cell.length_c   1.000
_cell.angle_alpha   90.00
_cell.angle_beta   90.00
_cell.angle_gamma   90.00
#
_symmetry.space_group_name_H-M   'P 1'
#
loop_
_entity.id
_entity.type
_entity.pdbx_description
1 polymer ?
#
loop_
_entity_poly.entity_id
_entity_poly.type
_entity_poly.pdbx_seq_one_letter_code
_entity_poly.pdbx_strand_id
1 'polypeptide(L)' 'MPETTVSVTESTTTNPDGDDYHRKQYRTTIPKDLAEFFDMDRETTLEWKVGGASNKLEIIVHDNSEE' A
#
# COMPACT_ATOMS: atom_id res chain seq x y z
N MET A 1 -10.54 15.81 0.12
CA MET A 1 -9.68 14.66 -0.26
C MET A 1 -10.50 13.41 0.03
N PRO A 2 -10.50 12.41 -0.86
CA PRO A 2 -11.14 11.13 -0.56
C PRO A 2 -10.48 10.48 0.67
N GLU A 3 -11.28 9.89 1.54
CA GLU A 3 -10.81 9.16 2.72
C GLU A 3 -10.96 7.65 2.48
N THR A 4 -9.96 6.89 2.90
CA THR A 4 -9.99 5.42 2.83
C THR A 4 -9.58 4.84 4.17
N THR A 5 -10.13 3.68 4.51
CA THR A 5 -9.80 2.96 5.74
C THR A 5 -8.75 1.89 5.48
N VAL A 6 -7.82 1.71 6.42
CA VAL A 6 -6.87 0.59 6.37
C VAL A 6 -7.57 -0.69 6.78
N SER A 7 -7.49 -1.71 5.93
CA SER A 7 -7.86 -3.08 6.24
C SER A 7 -6.65 -3.84 6.75
N VAL A 8 -6.83 -4.62 7.82
CA VAL A 8 -5.77 -5.42 8.44
C VAL A 8 -6.17 -6.88 8.36
N THR A 9 -5.30 -7.71 7.79
CA THR A 9 -5.47 -9.17 7.77
C THR A 9 -4.35 -9.81 8.55
N GLU A 10 -4.72 -10.64 9.52
CA GLU A 10 -3.80 -11.44 10.33
C GLU A 10 -4.05 -12.92 10.04
N SER A 11 -2.98 -13.69 9.84
CA SER A 11 -3.04 -15.13 9.65
C SER A 11 -1.90 -15.80 10.39
N THR A 12 -2.18 -16.93 11.04
CA THR A 12 -1.18 -17.80 11.65
C THR A 12 -1.16 -19.11 10.86
N THR A 13 0.02 -19.53 10.42
CA THR A 13 0.23 -20.82 9.77
C THR A 13 1.26 -21.59 10.59
N THR A 14 0.87 -22.72 11.15
CA THR A 14 1.83 -23.62 11.81
C THR A 14 2.64 -24.33 10.75
N ASN A 15 3.96 -24.15 10.79
CA ASN A 15 4.86 -24.81 9.86
C ASN A 15 5.08 -26.29 10.28
N PRO A 16 5.51 -27.18 9.36
CA PRO A 16 5.71 -28.60 9.66
C PRO A 16 6.79 -28.89 10.72
N ASP A 17 7.69 -27.94 10.96
CA ASP A 17 8.73 -27.94 12.00
C ASP A 17 8.21 -27.48 13.38
N GLY A 18 6.94 -27.09 13.48
CA GLY A 18 6.24 -26.79 14.73
C GLY A 18 6.25 -25.31 15.13
N ASP A 19 6.94 -24.45 14.37
CA ASP A 19 6.93 -23.01 14.60
C ASP A 19 5.75 -22.33 13.90
N ASP A 20 5.09 -21.41 14.60
CA ASP A 20 3.99 -20.63 14.05
C ASP A 20 4.51 -19.43 13.24
N TYR A 21 4.12 -19.38 11.97
CA TYR A 21 4.31 -18.22 11.11
C TYR A 21 3.13 -17.25 11.25
N HIS A 22 3.36 -16.11 11.91
CA HIS A 22 2.40 -15.02 11.98
C HIS A 22 2.62 -14.01 10.86
N ARG A 23 1.58 -13.76 10.06
CA ARG A 23 1.56 -12.73 9.03
C ARG A 23 0.53 -11.67 9.37
N LYS A 24 0.96 -10.41 9.39
CA LYS A 24 0.09 -9.23 9.49
C LYS A 24 0.25 -8.38 8.25
N GLN A 25 -0.84 -8.10 7.55
CA GLN A 25 -0.83 -7.30 6.33
C GLN A 25 -1.81 -6.13 6.44
N TYR A 26 -1.30 -4.93 6.17
CA TYR A 26 -2.08 -3.71 6.07
C TYR A 26 -2.33 -3.41 4.59
N ARG A 27 -3.56 -3.03 4.25
CA ARG A 27 -3.95 -2.66 2.89
C ARG A 27 -4.85 -1.44 2.92
N THR A 28 -4.70 -0.56 1.95
CA THR A 28 -5.69 0.48 1.65
C THR A 28 -5.93 0.49 0.14
N THR A 29 -7.11 0.96 -0.26
CA THR A 29 -7.45 1.15 -1.67
C THR A 29 -7.06 2.55 -2.10
N ILE A 30 -6.60 2.69 -3.34
CA ILE A 30 -6.42 3.99 -3.97
C ILE A 30 -7.78 4.46 -4.51
N PRO A 31 -8.27 5.64 -4.12
CA PRO A 31 -9.49 6.22 -4.66
C PRO A 31 -9.42 6.33 -6.19
N LYS A 32 -10.53 5.96 -6.86
CA LYS A 32 -10.62 5.93 -8.33
C LYS A 32 -10.17 7.26 -8.97
N ASP A 33 -10.68 8.38 -8.47
CA ASP A 33 -10.38 9.71 -9.02
C ASP A 33 -8.89 10.05 -8.96
N LEU A 34 -8.17 9.56 -7.93
CA LEU A 34 -6.72 9.75 -7.83
C LEU A 34 -5.97 8.83 -8.80
N ALA A 35 -6.40 7.57 -8.92
CA ALA A 35 -5.81 6.64 -9.88
C ALA A 35 -5.95 7.14 -11.32
N GLU A 36 -7.15 7.61 -11.71
CA GLU A 36 -7.37 8.17 -13.06
C GLU A 36 -6.64 9.49 -13.28
N PHE A 37 -6.50 10.33 -12.24
CA PHE A 37 -5.77 11.60 -12.35
C PHE A 37 -4.27 11.39 -12.62
N PHE A 38 -3.66 10.36 -12.03
CA PHE A 38 -2.25 10.02 -12.22
C PHE A 38 -2.02 8.94 -13.30
N ASP A 39 -3.05 8.58 -14.06
CA ASP A 39 -3.02 7.51 -15.08
C ASP A 39 -2.42 6.19 -14.56
N MET A 40 -2.78 5.81 -13.34
CA MET A 40 -2.22 4.63 -12.68
C MET A 40 -2.71 3.34 -13.32
N ASP A 41 -1.78 2.40 -13.47
CA ASP A 41 -2.02 1.08 -14.02
C ASP A 41 -1.35 -0.03 -13.19
N ARG A 42 -1.10 -1.20 -13.80
CA ARG A 42 -0.48 -2.35 -13.12
C ARG A 42 1.05 -2.24 -13.00
N GLU A 43 1.67 -1.36 -13.76
CA GLU A 43 3.13 -1.17 -13.81
C GLU A 43 3.56 0.05 -12.98
N THR A 44 2.60 0.91 -12.66
CA THR A 44 2.75 2.04 -11.74
C THR A 44 3.32 1.61 -10.40
N THR A 45 4.39 2.27 -9.99
CA THR A 45 5.04 2.03 -8.69
C THR A 45 4.78 3.20 -7.74
N LEU A 46 4.56 2.90 -6.46
CA LEU A 46 4.33 3.89 -5.42
C LEU A 46 5.48 3.90 -4.43
N GLU A 47 6.06 5.07 -4.19
CA GLU A 47 7.04 5.29 -3.13
C GLU A 47 6.37 5.99 -1.95
N TRP A 48 6.61 5.47 -0.75
CA TRP A 48 5.97 5.90 0.48
C TRP A 48 7.00 6.52 1.42
N LYS A 49 6.74 7.72 1.91
CA LYS A 49 7.62 8.45 2.84
C LYS A 49 6.82 9.01 3.99
N VAL A 50 7.42 9.00 5.18
CA VAL A 50 6.89 9.80 6.30
C VAL A 50 7.14 11.26 5.94
N GLY A 51 6.08 12.06 5.85
CA GLY A 51 6.18 13.47 5.51
C GLY A 51 6.82 14.28 6.64
N GLY A 52 7.05 15.57 6.40
CA GLY A 52 7.69 16.45 7.38
C GLY A 52 6.91 16.65 8.69
N ALA A 53 5.66 16.18 8.78
CA ALA A 53 4.85 16.19 9.99
C ALA A 53 4.49 14.75 10.43
N SER A 54 4.43 14.51 11.75
CA SER A 54 4.31 13.17 12.37
C SER A 54 3.07 12.36 11.98
N ASN A 55 2.04 13.01 11.44
CA ASN A 55 0.78 12.38 11.03
C ASN A 55 0.53 12.48 9.52
N LYS A 56 1.58 12.75 8.72
CA LYS A 56 1.46 12.84 7.27
C LYS A 56 2.26 11.73 6.60
N LEU A 57 1.60 11.08 5.66
CA LEU A 57 2.20 10.12 4.74
C LEU A 57 2.24 10.79 3.37
N GLU A 58 3.40 10.80 2.75
CA GLU A 58 3.62 11.28 1.40
C GLU A 58 3.77 10.08 0.48
N ILE A 59 3.03 10.09 -0.63
CA ILE A 59 3.06 9.06 -1.66
C ILE A 59 3.53 9.73 -2.94
N ILE A 60 4.59 9.20 -3.54
CA ILE A 60 5.10 9.62 -4.85
C ILE A 60 4.72 8.52 -5.85
N VAL A 61 4.07 8.93 -6.93
CA VAL A 61 3.69 8.05 -8.04
C VAL A 61 4.83 8.08 -9.06
N HIS A 62 5.40 6.93 -9.36
CA HIS A 62 6.41 6.77 -10.39
C HIS A 62 5.73 6.24 -11.65
N ASP A 63 5.75 7.07 -12.69
CA ASP A 63 5.33 6.68 -14.04
C ASP A 63 6.50 5.98 -14.72
N ASN A 64 6.31 4.69 -15.03
CA ASN A 64 7.31 3.84 -15.66
C ASN A 64 7.08 3.70 -17.17
N SER A 65 6.17 4.49 -17.76
CA SER A 65 5.79 4.38 -19.18
C SER A 65 6.87 4.81 -20.18
N GLU A 66 8.05 5.27 -19.71
CA GLU A 66 9.19 5.69 -20.53
C GLU A 66 10.43 4.75 -20.47
N GLU A 67 10.32 3.50 -20.00
CA GLU A 67 11.35 2.46 -20.22
C GLU A 67 11.09 1.55 -21.43
#